data_AF-A0A848GIX8-F1
#
_entry.id   AF-A0A848GIX8-F1
#
_cell.length_a   1.000
_cell.length_b   1.000
_cell.length_c   1.000
_cell.angle_alpha   90.00
_cell.angle_beta   90.00
_cell.angle_gamma   90.00
#
_symmetry.space_group_name_H-M   'P 1'
#
loop_
_entity.id
_entity.type
_entity.pdbx_description
1 polymer ?
#
loop_
_entity_poly.entity_id
_entity_poly.type
_entity_poly.pdbx_seq_one_letter_code
_entity_poly.pdbx_strand_id
1 'polypeptide(L)'
;MNCKTNDKLSPIEKDIIIIPGDLKAFENFVDTYQERIFAAIARLSGEESVCILEKITIDVFVELWQQKVQFIQERSIGILIYKTCLRHTLLYLRQHGFEERIQQLKDILPCKEPFSVLENL
;
A
#
# COMPACT_ATOMS: atom_id res chain seq x y z
N MET A 1 -26.15 -3.21 -3.04
CA MET A 1 -25.12 -4.26 -2.95
C MET A 1 -24.58 -4.25 -1.53
N ASN A 2 -24.63 -5.37 -0.84
CA ASN A 2 -24.39 -5.46 0.60
C ASN A 2 -23.00 -6.10 0.80
N CYS A 3 -21.98 -5.27 1.01
CA CYS A 3 -20.59 -5.71 1.19
C CYS A 3 -20.41 -6.20 2.63
N LYS A 4 -20.54 -7.51 2.85
CA LYS A 4 -20.13 -8.14 4.11
C LYS A 4 -18.70 -8.63 3.96
N THR A 5 -17.74 -7.87 4.50
CA THR A 5 -16.34 -8.26 4.62
C THR A 5 -16.16 -9.14 5.85
N ASN A 6 -15.63 -10.36 5.66
CA ASN A 6 -15.15 -11.19 6.75
C ASN A 6 -13.90 -10.54 7.34
N ASP A 7 -14.06 -9.98 8.54
CA ASP A 7 -13.01 -9.46 9.41
C ASP A 7 -12.05 -10.57 9.83
N LYS A 8 -10.89 -10.69 9.19
CA LYS A 8 -9.65 -11.18 9.81
C LYS A 8 -8.42 -10.62 9.10
N LEU A 9 -8.00 -9.40 9.46
CA LEU A 9 -6.63 -8.92 9.24
C LEU A 9 -6.16 -8.16 10.49
N SER A 10 -5.18 -8.77 11.16
CA SER A 10 -4.16 -8.33 12.14
C SER A 10 -4.36 -7.07 13.02
N PRO A 11 -4.04 -7.15 14.33
CA PRO A 11 -4.13 -6.04 15.27
C PRO A 11 -2.97 -5.06 15.09
N ILE A 12 -3.20 -3.95 14.40
CA ILE A 12 -2.33 -2.77 14.52
C ILE A 12 -2.96 -1.85 15.57
N GLU A 13 -3.04 -2.33 16.81
CA GLU A 13 -3.25 -1.48 17.98
C GLU A 13 -1.88 -0.95 18.42
N LYS A 14 -1.38 0.06 17.72
CA LYS A 14 -0.35 0.95 18.26
C LYS A 14 -0.96 2.33 18.32
N ASP A 15 -1.09 2.84 19.54
CA ASP A 15 -1.59 4.19 19.82
C ASP A 15 -0.79 5.22 19.02
N ILE A 16 -1.36 5.68 17.90
CA ILE A 16 -0.82 6.78 17.13
C ILE A 16 -1.17 8.05 17.92
N ILE A 17 -0.18 8.63 18.61
CA ILE A 17 -0.34 9.96 19.23
C ILE A 17 -0.39 10.99 18.09
N ILE A 18 -1.58 11.46 17.73
CA ILE A 18 -1.79 12.47 16.70
C ILE A 18 -1.74 13.86 17.33
N ILE A 19 -0.71 14.64 17.00
CA ILE A 19 -0.62 16.06 17.35
C ILE A 19 -1.47 16.86 16.34
N PRO A 20 -2.20 17.93 16.68
CA PRO A 20 -3.08 18.64 15.73
C PRO A 20 -2.40 19.12 14.42
N GLY A 21 -1.11 19.47 14.46
CA GLY A 21 -0.34 19.80 13.25
C GLY A 21 -0.01 18.58 12.37
N ASP A 22 0.01 17.39 12.97
CA ASP A 22 0.27 16.11 12.31
C ASP A 22 -0.95 15.66 11.48
N LEU A 23 -2.17 15.96 11.95
CA LEU A 23 -3.39 15.65 11.20
C LEU A 23 -3.48 16.46 9.90
N LYS A 24 -3.23 17.78 9.98
CA LYS A 24 -3.22 18.66 8.78
C LYS A 24 -2.15 18.24 7.78
N ALA A 25 -0.98 17.87 8.28
CA ALA A 25 0.11 17.37 7.44
C ALA A 25 -0.26 16.04 6.77
N PHE A 26 -0.96 15.15 7.48
CA PHE A 26 -1.46 13.90 6.92
C PHE A 26 -2.55 14.13 5.86
N GLU A 27 -3.53 15.02 6.11
CA GLU A 27 -4.55 15.41 5.11
C GLU A 27 -3.87 15.88 3.82
N ASN A 28 -2.94 16.83 3.92
CA ASN A 28 -2.20 17.33 2.76
C ASN A 28 -1.42 16.22 2.04
N PHE A 29 -0.86 15.27 2.79
CA PHE A 29 -0.15 14.12 2.23
C PHE A 29 -1.11 13.21 1.44
N VAL A 30 -2.28 12.89 2.00
CA VAL A 30 -3.32 12.12 1.32
C VAL A 30 -3.77 12.84 0.05
N ASP A 31 -4.13 14.12 0.15
CA ASP A 31 -4.58 14.93 -0.99
C ASP A 31 -3.54 14.96 -2.12
N THR A 32 -2.25 15.01 -1.77
CA THR A 32 -1.16 15.05 -2.74
C THR A 32 -0.97 13.74 -3.50
N TYR A 33 -1.18 12.60 -2.84
CA TYR A 33 -0.76 11.30 -3.39
C TYR A 33 -1.91 10.32 -3.66
N GLN A 34 -3.15 10.60 -3.22
CA GLN A 34 -4.27 9.66 -3.28
C GLN A 34 -4.52 9.11 -4.69
N GLU A 35 -4.60 9.98 -5.70
CA GLU A 35 -4.89 9.57 -7.07
C GLU A 35 -3.77 8.68 -7.62
N ARG A 36 -2.51 9.01 -7.29
CA ARG A 36 -1.33 8.28 -7.79
C ARG A 36 -1.21 6.91 -7.13
N ILE A 37 -1.42 6.85 -5.82
CA ILE A 37 -1.35 5.60 -5.05
C ILE A 37 -2.49 4.67 -5.49
N PHE A 38 -3.71 5.19 -5.52
CA PHE A 38 -4.88 4.43 -5.95
C PHE A 38 -4.71 3.88 -7.37
N ALA A 39 -4.32 4.73 -8.33
CA ALA A 39 -4.09 4.31 -9.70
C ALA A 39 -2.92 3.32 -9.84
N ALA A 40 -1.85 3.46 -9.05
CA ALA A 40 -0.75 2.53 -9.06
C ALA A 40 -1.19 1.15 -8.55
N ILE A 41 -1.94 1.09 -7.45
CA ILE A 41 -2.47 -0.15 -6.91
C ILE A 41 -3.39 -0.83 -7.93
N ALA A 42 -4.35 -0.09 -8.50
CA ALA A 42 -5.26 -0.63 -9.51
C ALA A 42 -4.52 -1.24 -10.71
N ARG A 43 -3.49 -0.56 -11.21
CA ARG A 43 -2.67 -1.07 -12.32
C ARG A 43 -1.84 -2.29 -11.93
N LEU A 44 -1.26 -2.30 -10.74
CA LEU A 44 -0.41 -3.40 -10.28
C LEU A 44 -1.26 -4.65 -10.02
N SER A 45 -2.38 -4.50 -9.30
CA SER A 45 -3.24 -5.62 -8.93
C SER A 45 -4.07 -6.13 -10.10
N GLY A 46 -4.47 -5.25 -11.02
CA GLY A 46 -5.50 -5.55 -12.02
C GLY A 46 -6.90 -5.70 -11.42
N GLU A 47 -7.08 -5.25 -10.17
CA GLU A 47 -8.36 -5.28 -9.45
C GLU A 47 -9.28 -4.15 -9.91
N GLU A 48 -10.57 -4.44 -10.02
CA GLU A 48 -11.61 -3.47 -10.44
C GLU A 48 -12.53 -3.08 -9.27
N SER A 49 -12.57 -3.88 -8.21
CA SER A 49 -13.36 -3.59 -7.01
C SER A 49 -12.81 -2.38 -6.27
N VAL A 50 -13.52 -1.26 -6.38
CA VAL A 50 -13.20 0.01 -5.70
C VAL A 50 -12.97 -0.19 -4.20
N CYS A 51 -13.80 -1.00 -3.54
CA CYS A 51 -13.68 -1.25 -2.10
C CYS A 51 -12.35 -1.94 -1.74
N ILE A 52 -11.88 -2.87 -2.57
CA ILE A 52 -10.59 -3.55 -2.35
C ILE A 52 -9.44 -2.56 -2.61
N LEU A 53 -9.52 -1.79 -3.69
CA LEU A 53 -8.52 -0.78 -4.03
C LEU A 53 -8.37 0.29 -2.95
N GLU A 54 -9.49 0.78 -2.40
CA GLU A 54 -9.52 1.72 -1.28
C GLU A 54 -8.86 1.12 -0.05
N LYS A 55 -9.17 -0.13 0.29
CA LYS A 55 -8.57 -0.81 1.45
C LYS A 55 -7.05 -0.88 1.33
N ILE A 56 -6.53 -1.36 0.20
CA ILE A 56 -5.07 -1.44 -0.03
C ILE A 56 -4.45 -0.04 -0.02
N THR A 57 -5.15 0.96 -0.57
CA THR A 57 -4.70 2.36 -0.58
C THR A 57 -4.56 2.91 0.83
N ILE A 58 -5.53 2.65 1.71
CA ILE A 58 -5.48 3.05 3.12
C ILE A 58 -4.30 2.37 3.82
N ASP A 59 -4.11 1.06 3.63
CA ASP A 59 -3.00 0.31 4.25
C ASP A 59 -1.64 0.90 3.83
N VAL A 60 -1.50 1.28 2.55
CA VAL A 60 -0.31 1.99 2.06
C VAL A 60 -0.13 3.33 2.76
N PHE A 61 -1.17 4.17 2.83
CA PHE A 61 -1.08 5.48 3.49
C PHE A 61 -0.71 5.38 4.96
N VAL A 62 -1.28 4.40 5.68
CA VAL A 62 -0.97 4.15 7.09
C VAL A 62 0.49 3.77 7.26
N GLU A 63 1.00 2.82 6.46
CA GLU A 63 2.40 2.42 6.57
C GLU A 63 3.35 3.58 6.24
N LEU A 64 3.06 4.29 5.16
CA LEU A 64 3.84 5.44 4.75
C LEU A 64 3.88 6.51 5.86
N TRP A 65 2.74 6.80 6.48
CA TRP A 65 2.69 7.78 7.57
C TRP A 65 3.46 7.31 8.82
N GLN A 66 3.41 6.02 9.15
CA GLN A 66 4.21 5.45 10.24
C GLN A 66 5.72 5.56 9.99
N GLN A 67 6.14 5.55 8.73
CA GLN A 67 7.53 5.67 8.31
C GLN A 67 7.95 7.12 8.00
N LYS A 68 7.13 8.13 8.31
CA LYS A 68 7.34 9.55 7.93
C LYS A 68 8.69 10.17 8.34
N VAL A 69 9.41 9.60 9.29
CA VAL A 69 10.77 10.05 9.63
C VAL A 69 11.78 9.64 8.53
N GLN A 70 11.62 8.44 7.97
CA GLN A 70 12.43 7.95 6.84
C GLN A 70 12.12 8.73 5.56
N PHE A 71 10.85 9.13 5.37
CA PHE A 71 10.42 10.01 4.28
C PHE A 71 11.23 11.30 4.15
N ILE A 72 11.56 11.92 5.28
CA ILE A 72 12.28 13.19 5.31
C ILE A 72 13.76 13.01 4.90
N GLN A 73 14.31 11.81 5.09
CA GLN A 73 15.71 11.50 4.83
C GLN A 73 15.94 10.90 3.44
N GLU A 74 14.90 10.36 2.80
CA GLU A 74 15.03 9.63 1.55
C GLU A 74 15.06 10.56 0.34
N ARG A 75 16.08 10.41 -0.52
CA ARG A 75 16.30 11.29 -1.68
C ARG A 75 15.18 11.25 -2.74
N SER A 76 14.30 10.25 -2.71
CA SER A 76 13.19 10.12 -3.66
C SER A 76 11.97 9.48 -3.03
N ILE A 77 11.09 10.32 -2.49
CA ILE A 77 9.78 9.94 -1.95
C ILE A 77 8.94 9.10 -2.93
N GLY A 78 9.06 9.35 -4.24
CA GLY A 78 8.33 8.59 -5.25
C GLY A 78 8.73 7.11 -5.31
N ILE A 79 10.01 6.81 -5.08
CA ILE A 79 10.50 5.42 -5.05
C ILE A 79 9.96 4.70 -3.81
N LEU A 80 9.98 5.36 -2.65
CA LEU A 80 9.44 4.81 -1.41
C LEU A 80 7.95 4.49 -1.52
N ILE A 81 7.16 5.44 -2.06
CA ILE A 81 5.74 5.26 -2.31
C ILE A 81 5.52 4.07 -3.24
N TYR A 82 6.22 4.01 -4.37
CA TYR A 82 6.04 2.94 -5.34
C TYR A 82 6.38 1.55 -4.77
N LYS A 83 7.51 1.43 -4.04
CA LYS A 83 7.89 0.17 -3.37
C LYS A 83 6.83 -0.28 -2.38
N THR A 84 6.26 0.65 -1.62
CA THR A 84 5.19 0.37 -0.66
C THR A 84 3.91 -0.09 -1.35
N CYS A 85 3.48 0.60 -2.41
CA CYS A 85 2.34 0.17 -3.22
C CYS A 85 2.55 -1.24 -3.78
N LEU A 86 3.74 -1.52 -4.32
CA LEU A 86 4.06 -2.83 -4.88
C LEU A 86 4.03 -3.93 -3.81
N ARG A 87 4.63 -3.69 -2.64
CA ARG A 87 4.62 -4.65 -1.52
C ARG A 87 3.21 -5.00 -1.08
N HIS A 88 2.37 -4.00 -0.79
CA HIS A 88 0.97 -4.23 -0.40
C HIS A 88 0.15 -4.92 -1.49
N THR A 89 0.38 -4.56 -2.74
CA THR A 89 -0.26 -5.25 -3.87
C THR A 89 0.16 -6.71 -3.98
N LEU A 90 1.45 -7.02 -3.81
CA LEU A 90 1.96 -8.39 -3.86
C LEU A 90 1.39 -9.24 -2.70
N LEU A 91 1.29 -8.67 -1.51
CA LEU A 91 0.63 -9.29 -0.36
C LEU A 91 -0.82 -9.64 -0.67
N TYR A 92 -1.58 -8.68 -1.19
CA TYR A 92 -2.97 -8.89 -1.63
C TYR A 92 -3.07 -10.02 -2.64
N LEU A 93 -2.27 -9.95 -3.72
CA LEU A 93 -2.29 -10.95 -4.80
C LEU A 93 -1.99 -12.36 -4.26
N ARG A 94 -1.02 -12.48 -3.36
CA ARG A 94 -0.62 -13.76 -2.76
C ARG A 94 -1.72 -14.35 -1.89
N GLN A 95 -2.35 -13.52 -1.05
CA GLN A 95 -3.46 -13.94 -0.17
C GLN A 95 -4.68 -14.43 -0.95
N HIS A 96 -4.88 -13.95 -2.17
CA HIS A 96 -6.01 -14.31 -3.03
C HIS A 96 -5.65 -15.33 -4.13
N GLY A 97 -4.40 -15.83 -4.15
CA GLY A 97 -3.96 -16.87 -5.08
C GLY A 97 -3.72 -16.40 -6.52
N PHE A 98 -3.51 -15.10 -6.75
CA PHE A 98 -3.26 -14.52 -8.08
C PHE A 98 -1.79 -14.70 -8.53
N GLU A 99 -1.32 -15.94 -8.57
CA GLU A 99 0.09 -16.28 -8.86
C GLU A 99 0.55 -15.87 -10.26
N GLU A 100 -0.33 -15.98 -11.27
CA GLU A 100 0.01 -15.55 -12.63
C GLU A 100 0.34 -14.06 -12.68
N ARG A 101 -0.46 -13.23 -11.98
CA ARG A 101 -0.23 -11.79 -11.92
C ARG A 101 1.08 -11.47 -11.21
N ILE A 102 1.37 -12.17 -10.11
CA ILE A 102 2.65 -12.03 -9.40
C ILE A 102 3.82 -12.35 -10.34
N GLN A 103 3.72 -13.44 -11.12
CA GLN A 103 4.77 -13.81 -12.06
C GLN A 103 4.96 -12.77 -13.16
N GLN A 104 3.87 -12.27 -13.75
CA GLN A 104 3.93 -11.18 -14.73
C GLN A 104 4.64 -9.94 -14.17
N LEU A 105 4.31 -9.55 -12.93
CA LEU A 105 4.97 -8.42 -12.26
C LEU A 105 6.46 -8.71 -12.00
N LYS A 106 6.82 -9.93 -11.62
CA LYS A 106 8.23 -10.35 -11.47
C LYS A 106 8.99 -10.22 -12.77
N ASP A 107 8.38 -10.53 -13.90
CA ASP A 107 9.04 -10.54 -15.20
C ASP A 107 9.22 -9.11 -15.75
N ILE A 108 8.24 -8.23 -15.54
CA ILE A 108 8.22 -6.87 -16.11
C ILE A 108 8.95 -5.86 -15.23
N LEU A 109 8.87 -5.98 -13.90
CA LEU A 109 9.37 -4.94 -13.00
C LEU A 109 10.86 -5.11 -12.70
N PRO A 110 11.66 -4.03 -12.80
CA PRO A 110 13.10 -4.08 -12.52
C PRO A 110 13.40 -4.13 -11.02
N CYS A 111 12.51 -3.64 -10.16
CA CYS A 111 12.71 -3.62 -8.71
C CYS A 111 12.36 -4.98 -8.09
N LYS A 112 13.37 -5.72 -7.59
CA LYS A 112 13.17 -7.04 -6.99
C LYS A 112 12.97 -7.02 -5.47
N GLU A 113 13.46 -5.99 -4.79
CA GLU A 113 13.38 -5.87 -3.32
C GLU A 113 11.97 -6.07 -2.75
N PRO A 114 10.88 -5.47 -3.29
CA PRO A 114 9.55 -5.64 -2.72
C PRO A 114 8.99 -7.06 -2.81
N PHE A 115 9.54 -7.92 -3.67
CA PHE A 115 9.10 -9.31 -3.81
C PHE A 115 9.55 -10.21 -2.65
N SER A 116 10.54 -9.78 -1.85
CA SER A 116 10.98 -10.49 -0.64
C SER A 116 9.86 -10.69 0.39
N VAL A 117 8.81 -9.86 0.34
CA VAL A 117 7.62 -10.00 1.19
C VAL A 117 6.91 -11.35 0.98
N LEU A 118 7.05 -11.94 -0.21
CA LEU A 118 6.40 -13.21 -0.56
C LEU A 118 7.09 -14.42 0.07
N GLU A 119 8.31 -14.27 0.58
CA GLU A 119 9.10 -15.35 1.19
C GLU A 119 8.84 -15.48 2.70
N ASN A 120 8.21 -14.47 3.30
CA ASN A 120 8.03 -14.34 4.75
C ASN A 120 6.58 -14.60 5.22
N LEU A 121 5.75 -15.19 4.35
CA LEU A 121 4.35 -15.57 4.61
C LEU A 121 4.15 -17.08 4.48
#